data_AF-A0A3A9V634-F1
#
_entry.id   AF-A0A3A9V634-F1
#
_cell.length_a   1.000
_cell.length_b   1.000
_cell.length_c   1.000
_cell.angle_alpha   90.00
_cell.angle_beta   90.00
_cell.angle_gamma   90.00
#
_symmetry.space_group_name_H-M   'P 1'
#
loop_
_entity.id
_entity.type
_entity.pdbx_description
1 polymer ?
#
loop_
_entity_poly.entity_id
_entity_poly.type
_entity_poly.pdbx_seq_one_letter_code
_entity_poly.pdbx_strand_id
1 'polypeptide(L)'
;MKLLKILFVLSIFFSCTTEDDYVPFQIEQVFSDTLERVIKVDIIYVQPSTRSNQKSYNLDETHFIDNLNGSFFHRHGIGLEMGDVKTLINDELYDLRDNRGTESSTFLRETQDSYKEDRLSIYIIKRAHTVAIAGIGKDQRALITDEFLYETTAPHEIGHALGLFHYSEEGNIMSQIRPYLRKDFTLRQIDVMKSRIDEMKSN
;
A
#
# COMPACT_ATOMS: atom_id res chain seq x y z
N MET A 1 16.46 40.45 -13.14
CA MET A 1 16.54 39.17 -13.87
C MET A 1 17.02 38.14 -12.84
N LYS A 2 16.16 37.47 -12.04
CA LYS A 2 15.33 36.27 -12.35
C LYS A 2 16.07 35.24 -13.21
N LEU A 3 15.90 33.95 -12.88
CA LEU A 3 16.63 32.74 -13.34
C LEU A 3 17.85 32.44 -12.46
N LEU A 4 18.07 31.28 -11.82
CA LEU A 4 17.43 29.97 -11.87
C LEU A 4 17.76 29.28 -10.54
N LYS A 5 16.78 29.01 -9.67
CA LYS A 5 16.95 28.12 -8.50
C LYS A 5 16.09 26.89 -8.74
N ILE A 6 16.64 25.92 -9.45
CA ILE A 6 16.07 24.58 -9.59
C ILE A 6 17.23 23.60 -9.42
N LEU A 7 16.90 22.42 -8.88
CA LEU A 7 17.70 21.21 -8.74
C LEU A 7 18.50 21.07 -7.43
N PHE A 8 17.86 20.46 -6.42
CA PHE A 8 18.05 19.04 -6.10
C PHE A 8 17.08 18.64 -4.98
N VAL A 9 15.87 18.20 -5.35
CA VAL A 9 15.08 17.31 -4.49
C VAL A 9 15.17 15.96 -5.17
N LEU A 10 16.29 15.28 -4.95
CA LEU A 10 16.43 13.90 -5.40
C LEU A 10 15.45 13.08 -4.57
N SER A 11 14.38 12.68 -5.24
CA SER A 11 13.31 11.92 -4.63
C SER A 11 13.88 10.57 -4.23
N ILE A 12 13.79 10.30 -2.93
CA ILE A 12 14.16 9.04 -2.30
C ILE A 12 13.04 8.04 -2.63
N PHE A 13 13.04 7.52 -3.86
CA PHE A 13 12.23 6.37 -4.25
C PHE A 13 13.08 5.11 -4.07
N PHE A 14 13.15 4.62 -2.83
CA PHE A 14 13.77 3.33 -2.55
C PHE A 14 12.68 2.26 -2.49
N SER A 15 12.65 1.40 -3.51
CA SER A 15 11.94 0.13 -3.46
C SER A 15 12.46 -0.71 -2.28
N CYS A 16 11.56 -1.24 -1.46
CA CYS A 16 11.94 -2.14 -0.36
C CYS A 16 12.40 -3.49 -0.90
N THR A 17 13.67 -3.84 -0.70
CA THR A 17 14.25 -5.16 -0.96
C THR A 17 14.12 -6.06 0.27
N THR A 18 13.77 -7.34 0.09
CA THR A 18 13.61 -8.32 1.17
C THR A 18 14.93 -8.98 1.58
N GLU A 19 15.21 -9.08 2.89
CA GLU A 19 16.22 -9.98 3.48
C GLU A 19 15.50 -11.23 4.03
N ASP A 20 15.99 -12.42 3.65
CA ASP A 20 15.49 -13.75 4.02
C ASP A 20 15.96 -14.17 5.42
N ASP A 21 15.04 -14.26 6.39
CA ASP A 21 15.03 -15.21 7.53
C ASP A 21 13.78 -14.93 8.40
N TYR A 22 12.64 -15.55 8.09
CA TYR A 22 11.34 -15.21 8.69
C TYR A 22 10.83 -16.29 9.68
N VAL A 23 10.72 -15.92 10.95
CA VAL A 23 9.65 -16.42 11.83
C VAL A 23 8.60 -15.31 11.90
N PRO A 24 7.36 -15.51 11.42
CA PRO A 24 6.36 -14.45 11.39
C PRO A 24 6.05 -13.98 12.82
N PHE A 25 6.33 -12.71 13.11
CA PHE A 25 5.86 -12.10 14.36
C PHE A 25 4.34 -11.91 14.24
N GLN A 26 3.55 -12.77 14.88
CA GLN A 26 2.09 -12.66 14.87
C GLN A 26 1.65 -11.45 15.71
N ILE A 27 0.98 -10.50 15.07
CA ILE A 27 0.37 -9.36 15.74
C ILE A 27 -1.04 -9.76 16.18
N GLU A 28 -1.31 -9.62 17.48
CA GLU A 28 -2.62 -9.88 18.05
C GLU A 28 -3.71 -9.08 17.33
N GLN A 29 -4.81 -9.75 16.96
CA GLN A 29 -5.93 -9.09 16.29
C GLN A 29 -6.85 -8.42 17.32
N VAL A 30 -7.05 -7.11 17.16
CA VAL A 30 -7.91 -6.28 17.99
C VAL A 30 -8.95 -5.64 17.08
N PHE A 31 -10.22 -5.97 17.28
CA PHE A 31 -11.34 -5.32 16.59
C PHE A 31 -11.98 -4.31 17.55
N SER A 32 -12.05 -3.04 17.13
CA SER A 32 -12.62 -1.94 17.93
C SER A 32 -14.02 -1.63 17.44
N ASP A 33 -14.98 -1.54 18.36
CA ASP A 33 -16.34 -1.05 18.09
C ASP A 33 -16.41 0.49 18.02
N THR A 34 -15.33 1.18 18.43
CA THR A 34 -15.23 2.64 18.42
C THR A 34 -14.18 3.08 17.41
N LEU A 35 -14.61 3.20 16.15
CA LEU A 35 -13.78 3.72 15.07
C LEU A 35 -13.96 5.23 14.96
N GLU A 36 -12.85 5.97 14.92
CA GLU A 36 -12.85 7.43 14.75
C GLU A 36 -12.97 7.82 13.28
N ARG A 37 -12.33 7.05 12.39
CA ARG A 37 -12.33 7.26 10.95
C ARG A 37 -12.50 5.94 10.23
N VAL A 38 -13.29 5.96 9.17
CA VAL A 38 -13.50 4.81 8.28
C VAL A 38 -13.25 5.26 6.85
N ILE A 39 -12.48 4.47 6.09
CA ILE A 39 -12.19 4.71 4.68
C ILE A 39 -12.57 3.47 3.86
N LYS A 40 -13.17 3.69 2.70
CA LYS A 40 -13.45 2.61 1.75
C LYS A 40 -12.17 2.18 1.04
N VAL A 41 -12.05 0.89 0.77
CA VAL A 41 -10.90 0.28 0.11
C VAL A 41 -11.37 -0.49 -1.12
N ASP A 42 -11.06 0.02 -2.31
CA ASP A 42 -11.21 -0.74 -3.54
C ASP A 42 -10.04 -1.74 -3.68
N ILE A 43 -10.33 -2.98 -4.03
CA ILE A 43 -9.32 -4.01 -4.36
C ILE A 43 -9.29 -4.20 -5.88
N ILE A 44 -8.11 -4.05 -6.48
CA ILE A 44 -7.91 -3.99 -7.92
C ILE A 44 -6.87 -5.02 -8.33
N TYR A 45 -7.32 -6.10 -8.96
CA TYR A 45 -6.41 -7.11 -9.49
C TYR A 45 -5.79 -6.64 -10.81
N VAL A 46 -4.46 -6.54 -10.85
CA VAL A 46 -3.73 -6.24 -12.08
C VAL A 46 -3.54 -7.54 -12.87
N GLN A 47 -3.96 -7.54 -14.13
CA GLN A 47 -3.84 -8.69 -15.03
C GLN A 47 -3.28 -8.26 -16.38
N PRO A 48 -2.54 -9.15 -17.08
CA PRO A 48 -2.10 -8.88 -18.43
C PRO A 48 -3.25 -9.13 -19.41
N SER A 49 -3.19 -8.48 -20.57
CA SER A 49 -4.16 -8.66 -21.66
C SER A 49 -4.26 -10.11 -22.13
N THR A 50 -3.18 -10.88 -21.99
CA THR A 50 -3.08 -12.28 -22.41
C THR A 50 -3.71 -13.29 -21.44
N ARG A 51 -4.05 -12.89 -20.21
CA ARG A 51 -4.67 -13.76 -19.18
C ARG A 51 -5.75 -13.00 -18.42
N SER A 52 -6.91 -12.82 -19.04
CA SER A 52 -8.06 -12.09 -18.48
C SER A 52 -8.92 -12.88 -17.48
N ASN A 53 -8.45 -14.03 -16.98
CA ASN A 53 -9.23 -14.81 -16.02
C ASN A 53 -9.02 -14.27 -14.60
N GLN A 54 -10.04 -13.57 -14.09
CA GLN A 54 -10.18 -13.05 -12.72
C GLN A 54 -9.78 -14.08 -11.63
N LYS A 55 -10.02 -15.38 -11.90
CA LYS A 55 -9.70 -16.52 -11.01
C LYS A 55 -8.21 -16.82 -10.76
N SER A 56 -7.30 -15.97 -11.22
CA SER A 56 -5.87 -16.21 -10.99
C SER A 56 -5.44 -15.88 -9.56
N TYR A 57 -6.15 -14.96 -8.89
CA TYR A 57 -5.90 -14.58 -7.51
C TYR A 57 -6.89 -15.34 -6.61
N ASN A 58 -6.40 -16.21 -5.74
CA ASN A 58 -7.21 -16.94 -4.76
C ASN A 58 -7.17 -16.18 -3.43
N LEU A 59 -7.64 -14.93 -3.43
CA LEU A 59 -7.71 -14.10 -2.23
C LEU A 59 -9.15 -14.09 -1.71
N ASP A 60 -9.34 -14.25 -0.41
CA ASP A 60 -10.58 -13.85 0.26
C ASP A 60 -10.41 -12.39 0.68
N GLU A 61 -11.02 -11.49 -0.07
CA GLU A 61 -10.89 -10.05 0.10
C GLU A 61 -11.42 -9.60 1.47
N THR A 62 -12.50 -10.21 1.95
CA THR A 62 -13.08 -9.87 3.25
C THR A 62 -12.12 -10.24 4.36
N HIS A 63 -11.59 -11.47 4.32
CA HIS A 63 -10.57 -11.91 5.27
C HIS A 63 -9.29 -11.06 5.21
N PHE A 64 -8.89 -10.60 4.03
CA PHE A 64 -7.76 -9.69 3.88
C PHE A 64 -7.99 -8.34 4.57
N ILE A 65 -9.15 -7.71 4.36
CA ILE A 65 -9.50 -6.45 5.05
C ILE A 65 -9.62 -6.67 6.56
N ASP A 66 -10.24 -7.77 7.01
CA ASP A 66 -10.34 -8.10 8.42
C ASP A 66 -8.98 -8.31 9.07
N ASN A 67 -8.04 -8.94 8.36
CA ASN A 67 -6.67 -9.10 8.82
C ASN A 67 -5.98 -7.74 9.01
N LEU A 68 -6.08 -6.84 8.03
CA LEU A 68 -5.51 -5.49 8.12
C LEU A 68 -6.13 -4.71 9.29
N ASN A 69 -7.45 -4.75 9.41
CA ASN A 69 -8.19 -4.09 10.49
C ASN A 69 -7.77 -4.61 11.86
N GLY A 70 -7.87 -5.92 12.08
CA GLY A 70 -7.56 -6.55 13.35
C GLY A 70 -6.10 -6.39 13.74
N SER A 71 -5.17 -6.58 12.81
CA SER A 71 -3.74 -6.53 13.14
C SER A 71 -3.20 -5.10 13.24
N PHE A 72 -3.66 -4.14 12.43
CA PHE A 72 -2.96 -2.86 12.29
C PHE A 72 -3.81 -1.59 12.50
N PHE A 73 -5.05 -1.54 12.01
CA PHE A 73 -5.78 -0.25 11.92
C PHE A 73 -6.80 -0.01 13.04
N HIS A 74 -7.57 -1.01 13.46
CA HIS A 74 -8.65 -0.84 14.43
C HIS A 74 -8.15 -0.38 15.80
N ARG A 75 -6.97 -0.87 16.23
CA ARG A 75 -6.27 -0.41 17.45
C ARG A 75 -5.95 1.08 17.47
N HIS A 76 -6.00 1.75 16.32
CA HIS A 76 -5.74 3.18 16.15
C HIS A 76 -7.00 3.98 15.82
N GLY A 77 -8.19 3.37 15.93
CA GLY A 77 -9.46 4.01 15.61
C GLY A 77 -9.65 4.26 14.11
N ILE A 78 -8.92 3.55 13.24
CA ILE A 78 -9.07 3.62 11.78
C ILE A 78 -9.71 2.31 11.32
N GLY A 79 -10.81 2.40 10.58
CA GLY A 79 -11.47 1.26 9.93
C GLY A 79 -11.25 1.26 8.43
N LEU A 80 -10.89 0.11 7.89
CA LEU A 80 -10.92 -0.16 6.45
C LEU A 80 -12.24 -0.86 6.12
N GLU A 81 -13.05 -0.26 5.26
CA GLU A 81 -14.32 -0.82 4.80
C GLU A 81 -14.16 -1.31 3.36
N MET A 82 -14.66 -2.51 3.05
CA MET A 82 -14.61 -3.04 1.69
C MET A 82 -15.36 -2.13 0.70
N GLY A 83 -14.69 -1.73 -0.37
CA GLY A 83 -15.23 -0.98 -1.50
C GLY A 83 -15.51 -1.88 -2.71
N ASP A 84 -15.17 -1.39 -3.90
CA ASP A 84 -15.35 -2.13 -5.14
C ASP A 84 -14.20 -3.14 -5.34
N VAL A 85 -14.52 -4.36 -5.80
CA VAL A 85 -13.53 -5.34 -6.26
C VAL A 85 -13.55 -5.40 -7.79
N LYS A 86 -12.42 -5.12 -8.43
CA LYS A 86 -12.33 -5.04 -9.90
C LYS A 86 -11.02 -5.57 -10.45
N THR A 87 -10.96 -5.70 -11.77
CA THR A 87 -9.75 -6.09 -12.49
C THR A 87 -9.32 -4.95 -13.40
N LEU A 88 -8.02 -4.64 -13.37
CA LEU A 88 -7.37 -3.72 -14.29
C LEU A 88 -6.52 -4.55 -15.26
N ILE A 89 -6.86 -4.51 -16.55
CA ILE A 89 -6.03 -5.07 -17.60
C ILE A 89 -4.94 -4.05 -17.94
N ASN A 90 -3.70 -4.32 -17.53
CA ASN A 90 -2.58 -3.42 -17.77
C ASN A 90 -1.26 -4.20 -17.84
N ASP A 91 -0.73 -4.40 -19.05
CA ASP A 91 0.49 -5.17 -19.28
C ASP A 91 1.75 -4.47 -18.71
N GLU A 92 1.79 -3.14 -18.76
CA GLU A 92 2.91 -2.33 -18.26
C GLU A 92 3.02 -2.44 -16.74
N LEU A 93 1.90 -2.27 -16.03
CA LEU A 93 1.87 -2.42 -14.59
C LEU A 93 2.06 -3.88 -14.18
N TYR A 94 1.54 -4.82 -14.96
CA TYR A 94 1.70 -6.24 -14.70
C TYR A 94 3.16 -6.68 -14.77
N ASP A 95 4.01 -6.04 -15.60
CA ASP A 95 5.41 -6.42 -15.76
C ASP A 95 6.37 -5.22 -15.66
N LEU A 96 6.75 -4.86 -14.43
CA LEU A 96 7.60 -3.70 -14.16
C LEU A 96 9.10 -3.93 -14.44
N ARG A 97 9.48 -5.05 -15.07
CA ARG A 97 10.89 -5.40 -15.32
C ARG A 97 11.61 -4.37 -16.18
N ASP A 98 10.90 -3.77 -17.12
CA ASP A 98 11.43 -2.78 -18.05
C ASP A 98 11.42 -1.35 -17.47
N ASN A 99 10.81 -1.16 -16.29
CA ASN A 99 10.65 0.14 -15.64
C ASN A 99 11.60 0.40 -14.47
N ARG A 100 12.73 -0.32 -14.38
CA ARG A 100 13.68 -0.19 -13.26
C ARG A 100 14.07 1.27 -12.99
N GLY A 101 13.82 1.75 -11.77
CA GLY A 101 14.05 3.13 -11.33
C GLY A 101 12.94 4.13 -11.68
N THR A 102 11.85 3.69 -12.30
CA THR A 102 10.68 4.52 -12.67
C THR A 102 9.35 3.90 -12.25
N GLU A 103 9.38 2.84 -11.46
CA GLU A 103 8.23 2.00 -11.11
C GLU A 103 7.13 2.80 -10.42
N SER A 104 7.48 3.70 -9.49
CA SER A 104 6.49 4.57 -8.84
C SER A 104 5.82 5.53 -9.82
N SER A 105 6.56 6.09 -10.78
CA SER A 105 5.95 6.95 -11.81
C SER A 105 5.08 6.17 -12.79
N THR A 106 5.50 4.97 -13.18
CA THR A 106 4.68 4.06 -14.00
C THR A 106 3.40 3.71 -13.25
N PHE A 107 3.49 3.28 -11.99
CA PHE A 107 2.32 2.97 -11.16
C PHE A 107 1.32 4.12 -11.10
N LEU A 108 1.75 5.35 -10.80
CA LEU A 108 0.83 6.49 -10.72
C LEU A 108 0.17 6.81 -12.06
N ARG A 109 0.92 6.71 -13.16
CA ARG A 109 0.41 6.96 -14.51
C ARG A 109 -0.63 5.90 -14.90
N GLU A 110 -0.28 4.63 -14.74
CA GLU A 110 -1.08 3.49 -15.16
C GLU A 110 -2.36 3.28 -14.31
N THR A 111 -2.45 3.92 -13.14
CA THR A 111 -3.59 3.80 -12.23
C THR A 111 -4.46 5.06 -12.15
N GLN A 112 -4.12 6.10 -12.89
CA GLN A 112 -4.75 7.42 -12.79
C GLN A 112 -6.27 7.38 -13.04
N ASP A 113 -6.72 6.54 -13.97
CA ASP A 113 -8.13 6.45 -14.35
C ASP A 113 -8.92 5.40 -13.55
N SER A 114 -8.23 4.55 -12.77
CA SER A 114 -8.85 3.44 -12.03
C SER A 114 -9.07 3.71 -10.55
N TYR A 115 -8.36 4.67 -9.96
CA TYR A 115 -8.59 5.07 -8.56
C TYR A 115 -9.69 6.12 -8.44
N LYS A 116 -10.20 6.31 -7.23
CA LYS A 116 -11.17 7.36 -6.89
C LYS A 116 -10.63 8.14 -5.70
N GLU A 117 -10.85 9.44 -5.68
CA GLU A 117 -10.25 10.35 -4.67
C GLU A 117 -10.84 10.16 -3.27
N ASP A 118 -12.06 9.62 -3.17
CA ASP A 118 -12.83 9.42 -1.93
C ASP A 118 -12.46 8.13 -1.16
N ARG A 119 -11.50 7.34 -1.67
CA ARG A 119 -11.20 5.99 -1.17
C ARG A 119 -9.76 5.58 -1.39
N LEU A 120 -9.32 4.57 -0.66
CA LEU A 120 -8.05 3.89 -0.88
C LEU A 120 -8.22 2.87 -2.00
N SER A 121 -7.23 2.73 -2.88
CA SER A 121 -7.18 1.70 -3.92
C SER A 121 -5.96 0.79 -3.71
N ILE A 122 -6.20 -0.49 -3.45
CA ILE A 122 -5.16 -1.51 -3.32
C ILE A 122 -5.07 -2.30 -4.63
N TYR A 123 -3.95 -2.15 -5.33
CA TYR A 123 -3.62 -2.87 -6.55
C TYR A 123 -2.82 -4.12 -6.19
N ILE A 124 -3.32 -5.28 -6.59
CA ILE A 124 -2.69 -6.58 -6.28
C ILE A 124 -2.12 -7.17 -7.56
N ILE A 125 -0.83 -7.53 -7.50
CA ILE A 125 -0.04 -8.04 -8.63
C ILE A 125 0.70 -9.31 -8.23
N LYS A 126 0.97 -10.22 -9.18
CA LYS A 126 1.74 -11.45 -8.89
C LYS A 126 3.24 -11.22 -8.88
N ARG A 127 3.96 -11.76 -7.88
CA ARG A 127 5.44 -11.66 -7.76
C ARG A 127 6.18 -12.02 -9.05
N ALA A 128 5.72 -13.06 -9.77
CA ALA A 128 6.38 -13.57 -10.98
C ALA A 128 6.60 -12.51 -12.08
N HIS A 129 5.99 -11.34 -11.95
CA HIS A 129 6.02 -10.25 -12.91
C HIS A 129 6.52 -8.91 -12.32
N THR A 130 7.09 -8.93 -11.12
CA THR A 130 7.72 -7.77 -10.49
C THR A 130 9.11 -8.13 -10.01
N VAL A 131 10.15 -7.36 -10.38
CA VAL A 131 11.50 -7.58 -9.84
C VAL A 131 11.65 -6.81 -8.53
N ALA A 132 11.66 -7.53 -7.42
CA ALA A 132 12.09 -7.03 -6.10
C ALA A 132 11.29 -5.83 -5.52
N ILE A 133 10.05 -5.63 -5.98
CA ILE A 133 9.14 -4.63 -5.41
C ILE A 133 8.19 -5.36 -4.48
N ALA A 134 8.26 -5.07 -3.18
CA ALA A 134 7.27 -5.57 -2.23
C ALA A 134 5.95 -4.78 -2.32
N GLY A 135 6.05 -3.49 -2.62
CA GLY A 135 4.91 -2.65 -2.95
C GLY A 135 5.28 -1.18 -3.21
N ILE A 136 4.26 -0.37 -3.48
CA ILE A 136 4.35 1.07 -3.72
C ILE A 136 3.09 1.76 -3.19
N GLY A 137 3.19 2.55 -2.12
CA GLY A 137 2.12 3.43 -1.67
C GLY A 137 2.32 4.90 -2.06
N LYS A 138 1.29 5.55 -2.63
CA LYS A 138 1.25 7.01 -2.84
C LYS A 138 -0.13 7.46 -3.30
N ASP A 139 -0.56 8.66 -2.87
CA ASP A 139 -1.77 9.34 -3.35
C ASP A 139 -2.98 8.40 -3.40
N GLN A 140 -3.36 7.86 -2.23
CA GLN A 140 -4.49 6.93 -2.04
C GLN A 140 -4.37 5.58 -2.76
N ARG A 141 -3.22 5.26 -3.32
CA ARG A 141 -3.01 4.04 -4.09
C ARG A 141 -1.88 3.23 -3.48
N ALA A 142 -2.09 1.93 -3.31
CA ALA A 142 -1.07 0.99 -2.84
C ALA A 142 -0.95 -0.17 -3.83
N LEU A 143 0.21 -0.36 -4.44
CA LEU A 143 0.55 -1.58 -5.17
C LEU A 143 1.16 -2.58 -4.19
N ILE A 144 0.69 -3.81 -4.15
CA ILE A 144 1.20 -4.86 -3.27
C ILE A 144 1.33 -6.15 -4.08
N THR A 145 2.47 -6.82 -3.98
CA THR A 145 2.60 -8.17 -4.56
C THR A 145 1.83 -9.18 -3.71
N ASP A 146 1.20 -10.15 -4.38
CA ASP A 146 0.30 -11.13 -3.78
C ASP A 146 0.92 -11.92 -2.61
N GLU A 147 2.23 -12.16 -2.66
CA GLU A 147 2.95 -12.84 -1.58
C GLU A 147 3.04 -12.07 -0.27
N PHE A 148 2.97 -10.73 -0.30
CA PHE A 148 3.16 -9.88 0.88
C PHE A 148 1.85 -9.32 1.46
N LEU A 149 0.70 -9.78 0.97
CA LEU A 149 -0.61 -9.29 1.42
C LEU A 149 -0.82 -9.47 2.92
N TYR A 150 -0.37 -10.59 3.49
CA TYR A 150 -0.53 -10.89 4.92
C TYR A 150 0.73 -10.58 5.75
N GLU A 151 1.65 -9.81 5.19
CA GLU A 151 2.86 -9.35 5.87
C GLU A 151 2.76 -7.87 6.25
N THR A 152 3.78 -7.38 6.96
CA THR A 152 3.89 -5.96 7.36
C THR A 152 4.13 -5.02 6.18
N THR A 153 4.33 -5.54 4.97
CA THR A 153 4.38 -4.79 3.71
C THR A 153 3.03 -4.15 3.38
N ALA A 154 1.92 -4.88 3.47
CA ALA A 154 0.62 -4.31 3.14
C ALA A 154 0.26 -3.06 3.97
N PRO A 155 0.33 -3.07 5.32
CA PRO A 155 0.08 -1.87 6.11
C PRO A 155 1.16 -0.78 5.90
N HIS A 156 2.39 -1.13 5.54
CA HIS A 156 3.44 -0.18 5.18
C HIS A 156 3.07 0.63 3.92
N GLU A 157 2.66 -0.06 2.85
CA GLU A 157 2.24 0.61 1.61
C GLU A 157 0.95 1.40 1.78
N ILE A 158 0.01 0.90 2.58
CA ILE A 158 -1.19 1.67 2.95
C ILE A 158 -0.79 2.94 3.72
N GLY A 159 0.18 2.84 4.64
CA GLY A 159 0.74 3.99 5.34
C GLY A 159 1.29 5.04 4.37
N HIS A 160 2.08 4.62 3.38
CA HIS A 160 2.55 5.52 2.32
C HIS A 160 1.41 6.12 1.49
N ALA A 161 0.40 5.33 1.13
CA ALA A 161 -0.78 5.81 0.41
C ALA A 161 -1.59 6.87 1.21
N LEU A 162 -1.51 6.80 2.54
CA LEU A 162 -2.12 7.75 3.49
C LEU A 162 -1.15 8.86 3.95
N GLY A 163 -0.03 9.05 3.25
CA GLY A 163 0.86 10.20 3.43
C GLY A 163 1.98 10.00 4.45
N LEU A 164 2.24 8.78 4.88
CA LEU A 164 3.39 8.47 5.73
C LEU A 164 4.69 8.37 4.91
N PHE A 165 5.79 8.69 5.57
CA PHE A 165 7.15 8.47 5.06
C PHE A 165 7.87 7.43 5.91
N HIS A 166 9.01 6.95 5.41
CA HIS A 166 9.85 6.04 6.18
C HIS A 166 10.22 6.63 7.54
N TYR A 167 10.32 5.74 8.53
CA TYR A 167 10.61 6.11 9.90
C TYR A 167 11.77 5.26 10.43
N SER A 168 12.84 5.90 10.90
CA SER A 168 14.10 5.23 11.23
C SER A 168 14.11 4.62 12.64
N GLU A 169 13.13 3.77 12.94
CA GLU A 169 13.03 3.06 14.23
C GLU A 169 12.62 1.61 13.99
N GLU A 170 13.40 0.67 14.52
CA GLU A 170 13.06 -0.76 14.46
C GLU A 170 11.70 -1.01 15.10
N GLY A 171 10.86 -1.84 14.46
CA GLY A 171 9.52 -2.12 14.95
C GLY A 171 8.43 -1.13 14.55
N ASN A 172 8.78 0.05 14.00
CA ASN A 172 7.78 0.92 13.38
C ASN A 172 7.31 0.33 12.04
N ILE A 173 6.00 0.36 11.73
CA ILE A 173 5.48 -0.14 10.44
C ILE A 173 6.17 0.52 9.25
N MET A 174 6.49 1.82 9.33
CA MET A 174 7.18 2.56 8.26
C MET A 174 8.71 2.38 8.25
N SER A 175 9.25 1.47 9.04
CA SER A 175 10.71 1.27 9.14
C SER A 175 11.29 0.45 8.02
N GLN A 176 12.47 0.84 7.54
CA GLN A 176 13.25 0.01 6.62
C GLN A 176 14.24 -0.90 7.38
N ILE A 177 14.37 -0.73 8.70
CA ILE A 177 15.29 -1.50 9.54
C ILE A 177 14.56 -2.76 10.01
N ARG A 178 15.05 -3.94 9.62
CA ARG A 178 14.49 -5.26 9.95
C ARG A 178 12.96 -5.33 9.73
N PRO A 179 12.49 -5.30 8.47
CA PRO A 179 11.06 -5.26 8.14
C PRO A 179 10.20 -6.33 8.82
N TYR A 180 10.77 -7.49 9.10
CA TYR A 180 10.12 -8.60 9.82
C TYR A 180 9.76 -8.28 11.28
N LEU A 181 10.25 -7.17 11.84
CA LEU A 181 9.96 -6.73 13.21
C LEU A 181 8.94 -5.61 13.30
N ARG A 182 8.48 -5.06 12.17
CA ARG A 182 7.46 -3.99 12.09
C ARG A 182 6.17 -4.38 12.82
N LYS A 183 5.64 -3.50 13.67
CA LYS A 183 4.50 -3.79 14.57
C LYS A 183 3.51 -2.65 14.74
N ASP A 184 3.98 -1.42 14.93
CA ASP A 184 3.11 -0.30 15.30
C ASP A 184 3.41 0.99 14.51
N PHE A 185 2.40 1.84 14.44
CA PHE A 185 2.56 3.24 14.04
C PHE A 185 2.75 4.13 15.28
N THR A 186 3.50 5.22 15.13
CA THR A 186 3.54 6.27 16.16
C THR A 186 2.23 7.05 16.19
N LEU A 187 1.91 7.68 17.33
CA LEU A 187 0.75 8.58 17.47
C LEU A 187 0.71 9.65 16.37
N ARG A 188 1.88 10.24 16.05
CA ARG A 188 1.97 11.24 14.98
C ARG A 188 1.61 10.68 13.61
N GLN A 189 2.06 9.46 13.29
CA GLN A 189 1.69 8.79 12.02
C GLN A 189 0.18 8.53 11.98
N ILE A 190 -0.41 8.09 13.10
CA ILE A 190 -1.85 7.87 13.21
C ILE A 190 -2.62 9.17 12.93
N ASP A 191 -2.20 10.29 13.51
CA ASP A 191 -2.82 11.61 13.29
C ASP A 191 -2.74 12.06 11.82
N VAL A 192 -1.60 11.81 11.16
CA VAL A 192 -1.42 12.11 9.73
C VAL A 192 -2.38 11.28 8.89
N MET A 193 -2.47 9.97 9.14
CA MET A 193 -3.39 9.09 8.40
C MET A 193 -4.84 9.51 8.59
N LYS A 194 -5.27 9.81 9.83
CA LYS A 194 -6.64 10.29 10.12
C LYS A 194 -6.94 11.61 9.40
N SER A 195 -6.01 12.56 9.44
CA SER A 195 -6.15 13.84 8.73
C SER A 195 -6.27 13.63 7.22
N ARG A 196 -5.46 12.72 6.66
CA ARG A 196 -5.53 12.40 5.23
C ARG A 196 -6.87 11.78 4.83
N ILE A 197 -7.43 10.90 5.67
CA ILE A 197 -8.76 10.31 5.45
C ILE A 197 -9.85 11.40 5.47
N ASP A 198 -9.75 12.41 6.34
CA ASP A 198 -10.69 13.53 6.38
C ASP A 198 -10.63 14.41 5.14
N GLU A 199 -9.42 14.69 4.64
CA GLU A 199 -9.21 15.42 3.39
C GLU A 199 -9.88 14.72 2.21
N MET A 200 -9.76 13.39 2.13
CA MET A 200 -10.34 12.59 1.04
C MET A 200 -11.87 12.65 1.00
N LYS A 201 -12.52 12.73 2.17
CA LYS A 201 -13.99 12.82 2.26
C LYS A 201 -14.54 14.21 1.94
N SER A 202 -13.66 15.22 1.91
CA SER A 202 -14.03 16.61 1.69
C SER A 202 -13.99 17.02 0.22
N ASN A 203 -13.47 16.15 -0.66
CA ASN A 203 -13.43 16.30 -2.11
C ASN A 203 -14.62 15.59 -2.77
#